data_AF-A0A2E9TKX1-F1
#
_entry.id   AF-A0A2E9TKX1-F1
#
_cell.length_a   1.000
_cell.length_b   1.000
_cell.length_c   1.000
_cell.angle_alpha   90.00
_cell.angle_beta   90.00
_cell.angle_gamma   90.00
#
_symmetry.space_group_name_H-M   'P 1'
#
loop_
_entity.id
_entity.type
_entity.pdbx_description
1 polymer ?
#
loop_
_entity_poly.entity_id
_entity_poly.type
_entity_poly.pdbx_seq_one_letter_code
_entity_poly.pdbx_strand_id
1 'polypeptide(L)'
;MTQQSEKTEQQVLSGKIMYRERMAMPEGATLTVRLEDVSLADAPSTVIAEQHIDDPGQVPVPFTLRYARDAVVHEHPMAYALRAEIRGPEGQLLWTTTERHTVELGEGASGEDATIMLQKVAAEPPKTGMAGAREAGATFWAVGNEPGWHLAIYPEDKLMFVGDYGETEVTTPDPGAQTEGTETIYLAETDTAQLKVEIIETPCEDTMSGESFEYQVKVTHNETLYSGCGRDL
;
A
#
# COMPACT_ATOMS: atom_id res chain seq x y z
N MET A 1 -52.29 1.44 -18.98
CA MET A 1 -51.50 2.18 -19.97
C MET A 1 -50.10 2.35 -19.41
N THR A 2 -49.14 2.11 -20.27
CA THR A 2 -47.75 1.70 -20.04
C THR A 2 -46.90 2.81 -19.43
N GLN A 3 -46.12 2.48 -18.39
CA GLN A 3 -45.02 3.32 -17.92
C GLN A 3 -43.96 3.37 -19.03
N GLN A 4 -43.71 4.56 -19.58
CA GLN A 4 -42.57 4.82 -20.45
C GLN A 4 -41.33 4.89 -19.55
N SER A 5 -40.45 3.89 -19.66
CA SER A 5 -39.07 4.01 -19.19
C SER A 5 -38.44 5.23 -19.88
N GLU A 6 -38.06 6.23 -19.09
CA GLU A 6 -37.13 7.27 -19.54
C GLU A 6 -35.85 6.57 -20.00
N LYS A 7 -35.53 6.74 -21.27
CA LYS A 7 -34.34 6.16 -21.89
C LYS A 7 -33.16 7.06 -21.54
N THR A 8 -32.62 6.92 -20.33
CA THR A 8 -31.44 7.64 -19.87
C THR A 8 -30.28 7.39 -20.86
N GLU A 9 -29.85 8.43 -21.57
CA GLU A 9 -28.66 8.34 -22.45
C GLU A 9 -27.44 8.01 -21.59
N GLN A 10 -26.79 6.89 -21.89
CA GLN A 10 -25.58 6.45 -21.22
C GLN A 10 -24.36 6.98 -21.97
N GLN A 11 -23.36 7.44 -21.22
CA GLN A 11 -22.05 7.82 -21.72
C GLN A 11 -20.97 6.89 -21.15
N VAL A 12 -19.84 6.86 -21.83
CA VAL A 12 -18.70 5.99 -21.50
C VAL A 12 -17.48 6.85 -21.25
N LEU A 13 -16.83 6.64 -20.12
CA LEU A 13 -15.51 7.17 -19.80
C LEU A 13 -14.52 6.01 -19.73
N SER A 14 -13.48 6.07 -20.55
CA SER A 14 -12.44 5.05 -20.62
C SER A 14 -11.10 5.60 -20.13
N GLY A 15 -10.24 4.70 -19.68
CA GLY A 15 -8.92 5.07 -19.23
C GLY A 15 -8.10 3.88 -18.80
N LYS A 16 -6.97 4.17 -18.14
CA LYS A 16 -6.04 3.18 -17.61
C LYS A 16 -5.52 3.57 -16.23
N ILE A 17 -5.33 2.54 -15.42
CA ILE A 17 -4.70 2.58 -14.11
C ILE A 17 -3.21 2.29 -14.26
N MET A 18 -2.39 3.09 -13.59
CA MET A 18 -0.94 2.97 -13.52
C MET A 18 -0.47 3.16 -12.08
N TYR A 19 0.63 2.52 -11.69
CA TYR A 19 1.39 2.85 -10.48
C TYR A 19 2.89 2.84 -10.81
N ARG A 20 3.74 3.45 -9.97
CA ARG A 20 5.17 3.71 -10.29
C ARG A 20 6.10 2.59 -9.83
N GLU A 21 5.66 1.83 -8.85
CA GLU A 21 6.40 0.77 -8.20
C GLU A 21 6.69 -0.36 -9.19
N ARG A 22 7.91 -0.91 -9.15
CA ARG A 22 8.33 -2.03 -10.01
C ARG A 22 7.90 -3.37 -9.44
N MET A 23 6.65 -3.46 -9.00
CA MET A 23 6.10 -4.62 -8.32
C MET A 23 4.92 -5.16 -9.13
N ALA A 24 4.74 -6.46 -9.14
CA ALA A 24 3.52 -7.06 -9.68
C ALA A 24 2.36 -6.77 -8.73
N MET A 25 1.16 -6.59 -9.28
CA MET A 25 -0.04 -6.59 -8.45
C MET A 25 -0.23 -8.01 -7.87
N PRO A 26 -0.52 -8.17 -6.57
CA PRO A 26 -0.76 -9.48 -5.96
C PRO A 26 -1.91 -10.22 -6.65
N GLU A 27 -1.81 -11.55 -6.71
CA GLU A 27 -2.94 -12.40 -7.11
C GLU A 27 -4.10 -12.25 -6.10
N GLY A 28 -5.34 -12.32 -6.58
CA GLY A 28 -6.53 -12.09 -5.75
C GLY A 28 -6.78 -10.63 -5.40
N ALA A 29 -6.01 -9.69 -5.98
CA ALA A 29 -6.26 -8.27 -5.79
C ALA A 29 -7.54 -7.83 -6.51
N THR A 30 -8.15 -6.77 -5.99
CA THR A 30 -9.38 -6.17 -6.48
C THR A 30 -9.17 -4.70 -6.76
N LEU A 31 -9.42 -4.27 -7.99
CA LEU A 31 -9.40 -2.86 -8.38
C LEU A 31 -10.83 -2.29 -8.38
N THR A 32 -11.03 -1.18 -7.67
CA THR A 32 -12.25 -0.37 -7.74
C THR A 32 -11.93 0.99 -8.34
N VAL A 33 -12.65 1.38 -9.39
CA VAL A 33 -12.55 2.70 -10.03
C VAL A 33 -13.90 3.40 -9.91
N ARG A 34 -13.90 4.65 -9.46
CA ARG A 34 -15.09 5.48 -9.25
C ARG A 34 -14.98 6.79 -10.01
N LEU A 35 -16.11 7.21 -10.56
CA LEU A 35 -16.35 8.59 -10.96
C LEU A 35 -17.18 9.25 -9.87
N GLU A 36 -16.68 10.35 -9.31
CA GLU A 36 -17.29 11.05 -8.18
C GLU A 36 -17.58 12.51 -8.51
N ASP A 37 -18.74 13.02 -8.07
CA ASP A 37 -19.02 14.45 -7.98
C ASP A 37 -18.34 15.01 -6.72
N VAL A 38 -17.37 15.90 -6.96
CA VAL A 38 -16.54 16.60 -5.97
C VAL A 38 -16.72 18.12 -6.06
N SER A 39 -17.84 18.58 -6.64
CA SER A 39 -18.16 20.01 -6.81
C SER A 39 -18.25 20.77 -5.48
N LEU A 40 -18.63 20.07 -4.41
CA LEU A 40 -18.70 20.60 -3.05
C LEU A 40 -17.44 20.22 -2.27
N ALA A 41 -16.63 21.22 -1.91
CA ALA A 41 -15.36 20.99 -1.23
C ALA A 41 -15.49 20.36 0.16
N ASP A 42 -16.59 20.64 0.87
CA ASP A 42 -16.80 20.25 2.27
C ASP A 42 -17.91 19.19 2.46
N ALA A 43 -18.36 18.56 1.38
CA ALA A 43 -19.37 17.50 1.42
C ALA A 43 -18.76 16.15 1.00
N PRO A 44 -19.29 15.03 1.52
CA PRO A 44 -18.96 13.72 0.98
C PRO A 44 -19.23 13.66 -0.53
N SER A 45 -18.25 13.16 -1.27
CA SER A 45 -18.36 13.03 -2.72
C SER A 45 -19.44 12.02 -3.09
N THR A 46 -20.21 12.32 -4.13
CA THR A 46 -21.28 11.43 -4.60
C THR A 46 -20.74 10.53 -5.71
N VAL A 47 -20.86 9.22 -5.56
CA VAL A 47 -20.44 8.27 -6.61
C VAL A 47 -21.45 8.27 -7.75
N ILE A 48 -21.00 8.61 -8.94
CA ILE A 48 -21.79 8.64 -10.18
C ILE A 48 -21.73 7.28 -10.88
N ALA A 49 -20.54 6.69 -10.93
CA ALA A 49 -20.31 5.38 -11.53
C ALA A 49 -19.17 4.66 -10.81
N GLU A 50 -19.24 3.34 -10.79
CA GLU A 50 -18.22 2.48 -10.20
C GLU A 50 -17.98 1.28 -11.13
N GLN A 51 -16.73 0.86 -11.22
CA GLN A 51 -16.34 -0.41 -11.81
C GLN A 51 -15.48 -1.19 -10.83
N HIS A 52 -15.80 -2.46 -10.68
CA HIS A 52 -15.05 -3.45 -9.91
C HIS A 52 -14.37 -4.41 -10.88
N ILE A 53 -13.08 -4.68 -10.68
CA ILE A 53 -12.29 -5.61 -11.49
C ILE A 53 -11.55 -6.55 -10.55
N ASP A 54 -11.99 -7.79 -10.50
CA ASP A 54 -11.31 -8.88 -9.82
C ASP A 54 -10.09 -9.32 -10.65
N ASP A 55 -8.98 -9.63 -9.97
CA ASP A 55 -7.74 -10.09 -10.59
C ASP A 55 -7.32 -9.24 -11.82
N PRO A 56 -7.18 -7.92 -11.65
CA PRO A 56 -7.00 -6.98 -12.76
C PRO A 56 -5.68 -7.18 -13.53
N GLY A 57 -4.77 -8.01 -13.03
CA GLY A 57 -3.48 -8.31 -13.65
C GLY A 57 -2.45 -7.20 -13.45
N GLN A 58 -1.60 -6.98 -14.46
CA GLN A 58 -0.52 -5.99 -14.37
C GLN A 58 -0.90 -4.66 -15.03
N VAL A 59 -0.33 -3.56 -14.51
CA VAL A 59 -0.47 -2.24 -15.13
C VAL A 59 0.21 -2.17 -16.50
N PRO A 60 -0.33 -1.41 -17.48
CA PRO A 60 -1.58 -0.63 -17.42
C PRO A 60 -2.84 -1.51 -17.35
N VAL A 61 -3.72 -1.24 -16.37
CA VAL A 61 -5.03 -1.91 -16.30
C VAL A 61 -6.09 -1.00 -16.93
N PRO A 62 -6.75 -1.41 -18.04
CA PRO A 62 -7.80 -0.61 -18.66
C PRO A 62 -9.09 -0.64 -17.83
N PHE A 63 -9.81 0.47 -17.80
CA PHE A 63 -11.12 0.58 -17.16
C PHE A 63 -12.13 1.26 -18.08
N THR A 64 -13.41 1.07 -17.78
CA THR A 64 -14.54 1.67 -18.48
C THR A 64 -15.69 1.93 -17.51
N LEU A 65 -15.99 3.20 -17.27
CA LEU A 65 -17.13 3.63 -16.46
C LEU A 65 -18.29 4.02 -17.37
N ARG A 66 -19.47 3.46 -17.08
CA ARG A 66 -20.73 3.83 -17.72
C ARG A 66 -21.53 4.70 -16.76
N TYR A 67 -21.94 5.87 -17.22
CA TYR A 67 -22.70 6.83 -16.42
C TYR A 67 -23.85 7.42 -17.22
N ALA A 68 -24.88 7.85 -16.49
CA ALA A 68 -26.03 8.54 -17.06
C ALA A 68 -25.66 9.98 -17.41
N ARG A 69 -26.00 10.45 -18.62
CA ARG A 69 -25.66 11.80 -19.08
C ARG A 69 -26.21 12.91 -18.18
N ASP A 70 -27.39 12.70 -17.60
CA ASP A 70 -28.06 13.61 -16.67
C ASP A 70 -27.49 13.59 -15.24
N ALA A 71 -26.60 12.65 -14.91
CA ALA A 71 -25.86 12.65 -13.64
C ALA A 71 -24.73 13.69 -13.62
N VAL A 72 -24.40 14.29 -14.77
CA VAL A 72 -23.37 15.33 -14.92
C VAL A 72 -24.08 16.67 -15.12
N VAL A 73 -24.26 17.43 -14.04
CA VAL A 73 -25.03 18.68 -14.01
C VAL A 73 -24.18 19.96 -13.95
N HIS A 74 -22.93 19.84 -13.48
CA HIS A 74 -21.97 20.94 -13.40
C HIS A 74 -21.15 21.05 -14.68
N GLU A 75 -20.96 22.28 -15.18
CA GLU A 75 -20.19 22.57 -16.41
C GLU A 75 -18.70 22.86 -16.14
N HIS A 76 -18.27 22.89 -14.87
CA HIS A 76 -16.88 23.22 -14.53
C HIS A 76 -16.01 21.95 -14.41
N PRO A 77 -14.79 21.94 -14.95
CA PRO A 77 -13.94 20.75 -15.05
C PRO A 77 -13.47 20.21 -13.69
N MET A 78 -13.52 21.04 -12.63
CA MET A 78 -13.14 20.62 -11.27
C MET A 78 -14.26 19.91 -10.50
N ALA A 79 -15.46 19.78 -11.09
CA ALA A 79 -16.62 19.19 -10.43
C ALA A 79 -16.57 17.66 -10.35
N TYR A 80 -15.83 17.00 -11.25
CA TYR A 80 -15.77 15.54 -11.30
C TYR A 80 -14.35 15.05 -11.19
N ALA A 81 -14.16 14.00 -10.41
CA ALA A 81 -12.87 13.36 -10.25
C ALA A 81 -12.99 11.85 -10.35
N LEU A 82 -11.94 11.25 -10.89
CA LEU A 82 -11.71 9.81 -10.83
C LEU A 82 -10.99 9.47 -9.53
N ARG A 83 -11.47 8.42 -8.86
CA ARG A 83 -10.83 7.81 -7.70
C ARG A 83 -10.63 6.34 -8.00
N ALA A 84 -9.47 5.81 -7.63
CA ALA A 84 -9.20 4.39 -7.77
C ALA A 84 -8.52 3.84 -6.52
N GLU A 85 -8.87 2.63 -6.15
CA GLU A 85 -8.21 1.86 -5.10
C GLU A 85 -7.99 0.41 -5.51
N ILE A 86 -6.87 -0.16 -5.08
CA ILE A 86 -6.59 -1.59 -5.21
C ILE A 86 -6.53 -2.18 -3.80
N ARG A 87 -7.31 -3.22 -3.56
CA ARG A 87 -7.29 -4.01 -2.34
C ARG A 87 -6.68 -5.37 -2.57
N GLY A 88 -5.97 -5.90 -1.58
CA GLY A 88 -5.47 -7.27 -1.58
C GLY A 88 -6.58 -8.29 -1.34
N PRO A 89 -6.27 -9.59 -1.41
CA PRO A 89 -7.24 -10.69 -1.25
C PRO A 89 -7.91 -10.71 0.13
N GLU A 90 -7.28 -10.13 1.15
CA GLU A 90 -7.84 -10.02 2.51
C GLU A 90 -8.59 -8.69 2.74
N GLY A 91 -8.75 -7.87 1.69
CA GLY A 91 -9.46 -6.58 1.73
C GLY A 91 -8.62 -5.39 2.19
N GLN A 92 -7.33 -5.59 2.47
CA GLN A 92 -6.39 -4.53 2.83
C GLN A 92 -6.18 -3.55 1.66
N LEU A 93 -6.18 -2.24 1.92
CA LEU A 93 -5.95 -1.22 0.90
C LEU A 93 -4.46 -1.15 0.56
N LEU A 94 -4.09 -1.47 -0.67
CA LEU A 94 -2.69 -1.55 -1.12
C LEU A 94 -2.28 -0.33 -1.95
N TRP A 95 -3.17 0.17 -2.81
CA TRP A 95 -2.92 1.38 -3.60
C TRP A 95 -4.17 2.26 -3.65
N THR A 96 -3.97 3.58 -3.69
CA THR A 96 -5.05 4.56 -3.87
C THR A 96 -4.57 5.77 -4.65
N THR A 97 -5.49 6.49 -5.28
CA THR A 97 -5.25 7.86 -5.71
C THR A 97 -5.09 8.78 -4.50
N THR A 98 -4.02 9.58 -4.48
CA THR A 98 -3.75 10.61 -3.45
C THR A 98 -3.91 12.03 -3.98
N GLU A 99 -3.77 12.19 -5.30
CA GLU A 99 -4.02 13.44 -6.02
C GLU A 99 -5.41 13.44 -6.62
N ARG A 100 -5.94 14.65 -6.87
CA ARG A 100 -7.23 14.81 -7.54
C ARG A 100 -7.06 14.59 -9.05
N HIS A 101 -7.67 13.54 -9.58
CA HIS A 101 -7.72 13.27 -11.02
C HIS A 101 -9.03 13.83 -11.61
N THR A 102 -9.07 15.13 -11.92
CA THR A 102 -10.25 15.76 -12.53
C THR A 102 -10.47 15.31 -13.97
N VAL A 103 -11.72 15.20 -14.38
CA VAL A 103 -12.10 14.84 -15.76
C VAL A 103 -13.16 15.77 -16.33
N GLU A 104 -13.03 16.08 -17.62
CA GLU A 104 -14.03 16.82 -18.38
C GLU A 104 -15.05 15.82 -18.95
N LEU A 105 -16.34 16.07 -18.71
CA LEU A 105 -17.44 15.20 -19.11
C LEU A 105 -18.43 15.96 -20.00
N GLY A 106 -19.31 15.23 -20.68
CA GLY A 106 -20.33 15.83 -21.55
C GLY A 106 -19.74 16.51 -22.80
N GLU A 107 -20.22 17.72 -23.13
CA GLU A 107 -19.79 18.44 -24.34
C GLU A 107 -18.34 18.92 -24.29
N GLY A 108 -17.77 19.06 -23.08
CA GLY A 108 -16.37 19.42 -22.87
C GLY A 108 -15.41 18.25 -22.88
N ALA A 109 -15.88 17.01 -23.01
CA ALA A 109 -15.00 15.84 -22.98
C ALA A 109 -14.02 15.85 -24.17
N SER A 110 -12.72 15.79 -23.88
CA SER A 110 -11.68 15.75 -24.93
C SER A 110 -11.70 14.45 -25.75
N GLY A 111 -12.36 13.41 -25.23
CA GLY A 111 -12.37 12.07 -25.81
C GLY A 111 -11.05 11.30 -25.63
N GLU A 112 -10.09 11.86 -24.90
CA GLU A 112 -8.85 11.19 -24.56
C GLU A 112 -9.04 10.21 -23.40
N ASP A 113 -8.32 9.09 -23.45
CA ASP A 113 -8.33 8.11 -22.36
C ASP A 113 -7.68 8.70 -21.09
N ALA A 114 -8.42 8.67 -20.00
CA ALA A 114 -7.91 9.13 -18.71
C ALA A 114 -6.77 8.22 -18.23
N THR A 115 -5.71 8.82 -17.67
CA THR A 115 -4.64 8.07 -16.99
C THR A 115 -4.67 8.41 -15.51
N ILE A 116 -4.89 7.39 -14.68
CA ILE A 116 -4.90 7.53 -13.22
C ILE A 116 -3.61 6.93 -12.66
N MET A 117 -2.89 7.71 -11.87
CA MET A 117 -1.67 7.29 -11.18
C MET A 117 -2.01 6.97 -9.73
N LEU A 118 -1.89 5.71 -9.36
CA LEU A 118 -2.06 5.27 -8.00
C LEU A 118 -0.72 5.40 -7.27
N GLN A 119 -0.80 5.61 -5.97
CA GLN A 119 0.33 5.53 -5.06
C GLN A 119 0.09 4.35 -4.14
N LYS A 120 1.15 3.60 -3.81
CA LYS A 120 1.07 2.58 -2.76
C LYS A 120 0.63 3.27 -1.49
N VAL A 121 -0.43 2.75 -0.87
CA VAL A 121 -0.70 3.07 0.51
C VAL A 121 0.50 2.52 1.25
N ALA A 122 1.24 3.39 1.92
CA ALA A 122 2.16 2.92 2.95
C ALA A 122 1.30 2.02 3.83
N ALA A 123 1.52 0.69 3.78
CA ALA A 123 0.91 -0.22 4.72
C ALA A 123 1.05 0.48 6.06
N GLU A 124 -0.07 0.77 6.74
CA GLU A 124 0.05 1.36 8.06
C GLU A 124 0.97 0.41 8.81
N PRO A 125 2.22 0.82 9.14
CA PRO A 125 3.14 -0.07 9.82
C PRO A 125 2.39 -0.48 11.08
N PRO A 126 2.28 -1.77 11.37
CA PRO A 126 1.27 -2.38 12.24
C PRO A 126 1.03 -1.56 13.51
N LYS A 127 0.17 -0.53 13.46
CA LYS A 127 0.01 0.56 14.46
C LYS A 127 1.22 0.99 15.31
N THR A 128 2.44 0.63 14.94
CA THR A 128 3.60 0.70 15.80
C THR A 128 4.84 0.79 14.93
N GLY A 129 5.04 1.94 14.29
CA GLY A 129 6.41 2.39 14.08
C GLY A 129 7.18 2.37 15.42
N MET A 130 8.50 2.51 15.39
CA MET A 130 9.39 2.42 16.56
C MET A 130 8.79 2.83 17.92
N ALA A 131 8.11 3.98 18.01
CA ALA A 131 7.45 4.47 19.22
C ALA A 131 6.37 3.53 19.76
N GLY A 132 5.49 3.02 18.91
CA GLY A 132 4.46 2.08 19.33
C GLY A 132 5.02 0.71 19.70
N ALA A 133 6.11 0.28 19.03
CA ALA A 133 6.76 -0.99 19.34
C ALA A 133 7.38 -0.92 20.75
N ARG A 134 8.02 0.21 21.06
CA ARG A 134 8.52 0.53 22.40
C ARG A 134 7.43 0.50 23.45
N GLU A 135 6.29 1.15 23.20
CA GLU A 135 5.14 1.15 24.12
C GLU A 135 4.58 -0.27 24.35
N ALA A 136 4.61 -1.11 23.32
CA ALA A 136 4.22 -2.51 23.39
C ALA A 136 5.29 -3.43 24.03
N GLY A 137 6.43 -2.89 24.45
CA GLY A 137 7.48 -3.62 25.18
C GLY A 137 8.61 -4.15 24.30
N ALA A 138 8.72 -3.74 23.03
CA ALA A 138 9.90 -4.03 22.23
C ALA A 138 11.12 -3.31 22.81
N THR A 139 12.27 -3.98 22.78
CA THR A 139 13.56 -3.42 23.23
C THR A 139 14.51 -3.13 22.07
N PHE A 140 14.18 -3.57 20.87
CA PHE A 140 14.99 -3.35 19.68
C PHE A 140 14.11 -3.08 18.46
N TRP A 141 14.59 -2.20 17.59
CA TRP A 141 13.95 -1.86 16.33
C TRP A 141 14.97 -1.80 15.20
N ALA A 142 14.62 -2.34 14.04
CA ALA A 142 15.40 -2.19 12.82
C ALA A 142 14.52 -1.92 11.60
N VAL A 143 15.09 -1.23 10.61
CA VAL A 143 14.43 -0.81 9.37
C VAL A 143 15.39 -0.89 8.20
N GLY A 144 14.86 -1.12 7.00
CA GLY A 144 15.58 -0.93 5.75
C GLY A 144 14.64 -0.60 4.60
N ASN A 145 15.22 -0.08 3.52
CA ASN A 145 14.44 0.63 2.48
C ASN A 145 14.32 -0.11 1.15
N GLU A 146 15.17 -1.11 0.86
CA GLU A 146 15.23 -1.76 -0.44
C GLU A 146 15.43 -3.29 -0.32
N PRO A 147 14.35 -4.10 -0.40
CA PRO A 147 12.94 -3.68 -0.30
C PRO A 147 12.63 -3.11 1.09
N GLY A 148 11.51 -2.40 1.25
CA GLY A 148 11.12 -1.81 2.54
C GLY A 148 10.78 -2.88 3.57
N TRP A 149 11.39 -2.81 4.76
CA TRP A 149 11.15 -3.75 5.85
C TRP A 149 11.35 -3.13 7.23
N HIS A 150 10.78 -3.75 8.26
CA HIS A 150 11.09 -3.47 9.65
C HIS A 150 11.04 -4.72 10.54
N LEU A 151 11.72 -4.65 11.67
CA LEU A 151 11.80 -5.69 12.69
C LEU A 151 11.64 -5.07 14.07
N ALA A 152 10.85 -5.71 14.92
CA ALA A 152 10.80 -5.44 16.35
C ALA A 152 11.10 -6.73 17.15
N ILE A 153 11.91 -6.60 18.20
CA ILE A 153 12.22 -7.70 19.12
C ILE A 153 11.56 -7.41 20.47
N TYR A 154 10.68 -8.31 20.90
CA TYR A 154 10.01 -8.30 22.19
C TYR A 154 10.66 -9.41 23.04
N PRO A 155 11.49 -9.06 24.04
CA PRO A 155 12.27 -10.03 24.78
C PRO A 155 11.36 -11.03 25.49
N GLU A 156 11.73 -12.31 25.44
CA GLU A 156 10.98 -13.44 26.04
C GLU A 156 9.56 -13.67 25.46
N ASP A 157 9.14 -12.90 24.45
CA ASP A 157 7.82 -13.02 23.80
C ASP A 157 7.97 -13.41 22.34
N LYS A 158 8.42 -12.49 21.48
CA LYS A 158 8.42 -12.69 20.03
C LYS A 158 9.39 -11.80 19.26
N LEU A 159 9.76 -12.25 18.07
CA LEU A 159 10.28 -11.42 16.99
C LEU A 159 9.15 -11.18 15.99
N MET A 160 9.03 -9.95 15.53
CA MET A 160 8.07 -9.54 14.53
C MET A 160 8.78 -8.86 13.37
N PHE A 161 8.77 -9.51 12.21
CA PHE A 161 9.34 -9.02 10.98
C PHE A 161 8.24 -8.71 9.96
N VAL A 162 8.34 -7.55 9.33
CA VAL A 162 7.47 -7.16 8.22
C VAL A 162 8.34 -6.75 7.05
N GLY A 163 8.28 -7.51 5.97
CA GLY A 163 9.05 -7.31 4.74
C GLY A 163 8.17 -6.86 3.58
N ASP A 164 8.82 -6.53 2.46
CA ASP A 164 8.17 -6.29 1.16
C ASP A 164 7.07 -5.22 1.24
N TYR A 165 7.33 -4.17 2.03
CA TYR A 165 6.38 -3.08 2.30
C TYR A 165 5.02 -3.59 2.83
N GLY A 166 5.04 -4.59 3.70
CA GLY A 166 3.85 -5.14 4.36
C GLY A 166 3.26 -6.38 3.68
N GLU A 167 3.82 -6.86 2.56
CA GLU A 167 3.34 -8.07 1.90
C GLU A 167 3.75 -9.35 2.65
N THR A 168 4.88 -9.29 3.35
CA THR A 168 5.38 -10.38 4.17
C THR A 168 5.28 -10.01 5.64
N GLU A 169 4.48 -10.72 6.42
CA GLU A 169 4.45 -10.59 7.88
C GLU A 169 4.84 -11.92 8.53
N VAL A 170 5.84 -11.88 9.41
CA VAL A 170 6.38 -13.05 10.09
C VAL A 170 6.45 -12.74 11.58
N THR A 171 5.78 -13.56 12.38
CA THR A 171 5.90 -13.52 13.84
C THR A 171 6.38 -14.88 14.34
N THR A 172 7.45 -14.86 15.12
CA THR A 172 8.04 -16.07 15.72
C THR A 172 8.23 -15.87 17.21
N PRO A 173 8.15 -16.93 18.05
CA PRO A 173 8.59 -16.84 19.43
C PRO A 173 10.05 -16.36 19.52
N ASP A 174 10.41 -15.69 20.62
CA ASP A 174 11.81 -15.30 20.86
C ASP A 174 12.68 -16.55 21.10
N PRO A 175 13.65 -16.88 20.21
CA PRO A 175 14.53 -18.03 20.38
C PRO A 175 15.63 -17.78 21.43
N GLY A 176 15.77 -16.54 21.91
CA GLY A 176 16.90 -16.07 22.68
C GLY A 176 18.07 -15.63 21.80
N ALA A 177 18.79 -14.62 22.28
CA ALA A 177 19.95 -14.05 21.61
C ALA A 177 21.19 -14.95 21.78
N GLN A 178 21.93 -15.16 20.69
CA GLN A 178 23.28 -15.73 20.70
C GLN A 178 24.28 -14.63 20.36
N THR A 179 25.02 -14.14 21.36
CA THR A 179 25.98 -13.04 21.19
C THR A 179 27.42 -13.55 21.23
N GLU A 180 28.20 -13.21 20.20
CA GLU A 180 29.64 -13.45 20.13
C GLU A 180 30.36 -12.17 19.71
N GLY A 181 31.12 -11.56 20.63
CA GLY A 181 31.82 -10.31 20.37
C GLY A 181 30.85 -9.16 20.10
N THR A 182 30.91 -8.61 18.88
CA THR A 182 30.10 -7.46 18.41
C THR A 182 28.88 -7.89 17.59
N GLU A 183 28.60 -9.19 17.51
CA GLU A 183 27.52 -9.75 16.72
C GLU A 183 26.53 -10.49 17.61
N THR A 184 25.24 -10.18 17.43
CA THR A 184 24.12 -10.87 18.08
C THR A 184 23.24 -11.51 17.03
N ILE A 185 22.96 -12.80 17.19
CA ILE A 185 22.19 -13.60 16.25
C ILE A 185 20.95 -14.18 16.92
N TYR A 186 19.80 -14.04 16.25
CA TYR A 186 18.57 -14.76 16.57
C TYR A 186 18.27 -15.76 15.45
N LEU A 187 18.00 -17.01 15.82
CA LEU A 187 17.61 -18.08 14.91
C LEU A 187 16.24 -18.60 15.33
N ALA A 188 15.18 -18.09 14.71
CA ALA A 188 13.82 -18.48 15.00
C ALA A 188 13.30 -19.41 13.90
N GLU A 189 12.89 -20.62 14.28
CA GLU A 189 12.32 -21.61 13.38
C GLU A 189 10.96 -22.05 13.91
N THR A 190 9.97 -22.04 13.03
CA THR A 190 8.60 -22.54 13.27
C THR A 190 8.22 -23.49 12.15
N ASP A 191 7.08 -24.18 12.29
CA ASP A 191 6.56 -25.05 11.23
C ASP A 191 6.28 -24.30 9.91
N THR A 192 6.09 -22.99 9.98
CA THR A 192 5.64 -22.15 8.84
C THR A 192 6.65 -21.09 8.38
N ALA A 193 7.69 -20.80 9.16
CA ALA A 193 8.65 -19.75 8.86
C ALA A 193 10.02 -19.99 9.49
N GLN A 194 11.08 -19.59 8.79
CA GLN A 194 12.45 -19.51 9.30
C GLN A 194 12.95 -18.07 9.20
N LEU A 195 13.38 -17.52 10.33
CA LEU A 195 13.87 -16.15 10.44
C LEU A 195 15.24 -16.13 11.12
N LYS A 196 16.24 -15.67 10.39
CA LYS A 196 17.58 -15.38 10.94
C LYS A 196 17.77 -13.88 11.02
N VAL A 197 18.07 -13.36 12.21
CA VAL A 197 18.41 -11.95 12.43
C VAL A 197 19.86 -11.86 12.89
N GLU A 198 20.65 -11.02 12.23
CA GLU A 198 22.04 -10.73 12.57
C GLU A 198 22.16 -9.23 12.86
N ILE A 199 22.54 -8.89 14.08
CA ILE A 199 22.74 -7.52 14.57
C ILE A 199 24.22 -7.33 14.82
N ILE A 200 24.83 -6.38 14.10
CA ILE A 200 26.28 -6.13 14.14
C ILE A 200 26.48 -4.71 14.69
N GLU A 201 27.29 -4.57 15.75
CA GLU A 201 27.71 -3.27 16.30
C GLU A 201 28.59 -2.52 15.30
N THR A 202 27.96 -1.89 14.32
CA THR A 202 28.59 -1.09 13.29
C THR A 202 27.66 0.07 12.98
N PRO A 203 28.13 1.34 13.09
CA PRO A 203 27.32 2.50 12.79
C PRO A 203 26.69 2.39 11.40
N CYS A 204 25.39 2.61 11.33
CA CYS A 204 24.60 2.52 10.12
C CYS A 204 23.89 3.86 9.89
N GLU A 205 23.86 4.33 8.66
CA GLU A 205 23.14 5.53 8.29
C GLU A 205 22.00 5.13 7.37
N ASP A 206 20.78 5.50 7.75
CA ASP A 206 19.61 5.30 6.90
C ASP A 206 19.72 6.25 5.70
N THR A 207 19.87 5.67 4.52
CA THR A 207 20.06 6.41 3.26
C THR A 207 18.87 7.26 2.86
N MET A 208 17.67 7.01 3.42
CA MET A 208 16.47 7.77 3.12
C MET A 208 16.30 8.99 4.05
N SER A 209 16.63 8.87 5.33
CA SER A 209 16.44 9.93 6.33
C SER A 209 17.73 10.65 6.74
N GLY A 210 18.90 10.04 6.53
CA GLY A 210 20.18 10.47 7.07
C GLY A 210 20.33 10.23 8.58
N GLU A 211 19.40 9.49 9.20
CA GLU A 211 19.47 9.16 10.63
C GLU A 211 20.57 8.13 10.90
N SER A 212 21.33 8.34 11.97
CA SER A 212 22.38 7.43 12.41
C SER A 212 21.85 6.44 13.45
N PHE A 213 22.22 5.19 13.25
CA PHE A 213 21.87 4.01 14.03
C PHE A 213 23.15 3.33 14.53
N GLU A 214 23.03 2.64 15.65
CA GLU A 214 24.16 1.98 16.34
C GLU A 214 24.55 0.66 15.68
N TYR A 215 23.60 0.01 14.99
CA TYR A 215 23.77 -1.33 14.46
C TYR A 215 23.47 -1.42 12.97
N GLN A 216 24.24 -2.25 12.27
CA GLN A 216 23.87 -2.80 10.98
C GLN A 216 23.10 -4.10 11.22
N VAL A 217 21.95 -4.25 10.56
CA VAL A 217 21.06 -5.40 10.74
C VAL A 217 20.84 -6.11 9.42
N LYS A 218 20.93 -7.44 9.46
CA LYS A 218 20.56 -8.34 8.37
C LYS A 218 19.46 -9.27 8.84
N VAL A 219 18.43 -9.43 8.01
CA VAL A 219 17.36 -10.40 8.25
C VAL A 219 17.30 -11.34 7.06
N THR A 220 17.30 -12.65 7.30
CA THR A 220 17.10 -13.65 6.26
C THR A 220 15.78 -14.38 6.51
N HIS A 221 14.90 -14.37 5.52
CA HIS A 221 13.62 -15.09 5.53
C HIS A 221 13.44 -15.80 4.18
N ASN A 222 13.20 -17.11 4.18
CA ASN A 222 13.04 -17.94 2.97
C ASN A 222 14.10 -17.65 1.89
N GLU A 223 15.39 -17.68 2.27
CA GLU A 223 16.55 -17.38 1.41
C GLU A 223 16.68 -15.92 0.94
N THR A 224 15.71 -15.07 1.22
CA THR A 224 15.75 -13.63 0.90
C THR A 224 16.47 -12.87 2.01
N LEU A 225 17.48 -12.09 1.64
CA LEU A 225 18.27 -11.25 2.54
C LEU A 225 17.79 -9.80 2.51
N TYR A 226 17.46 -9.28 3.67
CA TYR A 226 17.12 -7.88 3.93
C TYR A 226 18.27 -7.24 4.71
N SER A 227 18.65 -6.02 4.33
CA SER A 227 19.72 -5.26 5.00
C SER A 227 19.22 -3.89 5.40
N GLY A 228 19.71 -3.38 6.54
CA GLY A 228 19.23 -2.13 7.11
C GLY A 228 19.95 -1.75 8.40
N CYS A 229 19.34 -0.83 9.14
CA CYS A 229 19.89 -0.23 10.35
C CYS A 229 19.01 -0.54 11.56
N GLY A 230 19.61 -0.65 12.74
CA GLY A 230 18.87 -0.94 13.98
C GLY A 230 19.38 -0.19 15.21
N ARG A 231 18.56 -0.19 16.27
CA ARG A 231 18.85 0.47 17.55
C ARG A 231 18.05 -0.15 18.69
N ASP A 232 18.55 0.03 19.89
CA ASP A 232 17.83 -0.28 21.13
C ASP A 232 16.72 0.76 21.41
N LEU A 233 15.67 0.35 22.14
CA LEU A 233 14.49 1.14 22.51
C LEU A 233 14.42 1.48 24.00
#